data_AF-A0A5B8N4G1-F1
#
_entry.id   AF-A0A5B8N4G1-F1
#
_cell.length_a   1.000
_cell.length_b   1.000
_cell.length_c   1.000
_cell.angle_alpha   90.00
_cell.angle_beta   90.00
_cell.angle_gamma   90.00
#
_symmetry.space_group_name_H-M   'P 1'
#
loop_
_entity.id
_entity.type
_entity.pdbx_description
1 polymer ?
#
loop_
_entity_poly.entity_id
_entity_poly.type
_entity_poly.pdbx_seq_one_letter_code
_entity_poly.pdbx_strand_id
1 'polypeptide(L)'
;MFNIFRKKSQLEKLIDADGIEHATGRFAEIIARKLTSREIAYQFILQELDGASRGNDASQQFAESSGFLPEEYRNALENSIPEVDGPDGPQQQLLALSLELLPNQELVAKFRCMVDDKIMRMFKLGRYAQKEDRIINLLSTLKDILISDKDVIPAFTPNVPVPVGAQVRHIHNRQKNIASAKELISILSQMTRDDSETIIKKALSLDETKATGSNSEASLEQKYAEIAEAIVSAINQGGVAMVDQQGATSIVKETLERMSEREILGCKTSVASLFSMAHLADSAFKDNDNVLAKYISMRCKPIGQKIMQTPNDQYSDLEFTMVDSAFDIMKKIDGYA
;
A
#
# COMPACT_ATOMS: atom_id res chain seq x y z
N MET A 1 -40.21 -9.26 -27.43
CA MET A 1 -39.59 -10.35 -28.22
C MET A 1 -38.57 -11.04 -27.31
N PHE A 2 -38.90 -12.27 -26.90
CA PHE A 2 -38.14 -13.29 -26.17
C PHE A 2 -37.03 -12.88 -25.18
N ASN A 3 -37.37 -12.93 -23.87
CA ASN A 3 -36.41 -13.20 -22.80
C ASN A 3 -35.95 -14.66 -22.91
N ILE A 4 -34.91 -14.88 -23.70
CA ILE A 4 -34.21 -16.17 -23.81
C ILE A 4 -33.36 -16.32 -22.55
N PHE A 5 -33.63 -17.38 -21.78
CA PHE A 5 -32.98 -17.73 -20.52
C PHE A 5 -31.47 -17.46 -20.55
N ARG A 6 -31.02 -16.47 -19.75
CA ARG A 6 -29.60 -16.25 -19.49
C ARG A 6 -29.02 -17.53 -18.89
N LYS A 7 -27.92 -18.01 -19.46
CA LYS A 7 -27.16 -19.13 -18.91
C LYS A 7 -26.51 -18.66 -17.60
N LYS A 8 -26.89 -19.28 -16.48
CA LYS A 8 -26.25 -19.04 -15.18
C LYS A 8 -24.75 -19.32 -15.24
N SER A 9 -23.95 -18.49 -14.59
CA SER A 9 -22.52 -18.71 -14.42
C SER A 9 -22.24 -19.98 -13.58
N GLN A 10 -21.00 -20.42 -13.54
CA GLN A 10 -20.64 -21.58 -12.71
C GLN A 10 -20.83 -21.24 -11.23
N LEU A 11 -20.47 -20.02 -10.82
CA LEU A 11 -20.69 -19.55 -9.47
C LEU A 11 -22.19 -19.48 -9.11
N GLU A 12 -23.05 -18.95 -10.00
CA GLU A 12 -24.50 -18.92 -9.76
C GLU A 12 -25.08 -20.33 -9.58
N LYS A 13 -24.67 -21.30 -10.39
CA LYS A 13 -25.11 -22.71 -10.24
C LYS A 13 -24.64 -23.33 -8.94
N LEU A 14 -23.41 -23.02 -8.52
CA LEU A 14 -22.85 -23.51 -7.27
C LEU A 14 -23.57 -22.90 -6.06
N ILE A 15 -23.96 -21.62 -6.15
CA ILE A 15 -24.81 -20.97 -5.15
C ILE A 15 -26.20 -21.60 -5.11
N ASP A 16 -26.82 -21.87 -6.27
CA ASP A 16 -28.14 -22.52 -6.32
C ASP A 16 -28.12 -23.93 -5.72
N ALA A 17 -27.03 -24.68 -5.94
CA ALA A 17 -26.91 -26.06 -5.49
C ALA A 17 -26.54 -26.18 -4.01
N ASP A 18 -25.55 -25.41 -3.55
CA ASP A 18 -24.95 -25.57 -2.22
C ASP A 18 -25.39 -24.48 -1.23
N GLY A 19 -26.09 -23.44 -1.70
CA GLY A 19 -26.45 -22.28 -0.91
C GLY A 19 -25.33 -21.23 -0.81
N ILE A 20 -25.73 -19.96 -0.71
CA ILE A 20 -24.78 -18.83 -0.70
C ILE A 20 -23.83 -18.86 0.51
N GLU A 21 -24.27 -19.34 1.66
CA GLU A 21 -23.45 -19.53 2.86
C GLU A 21 -22.26 -20.45 2.62
N HIS A 22 -22.47 -21.61 1.99
CA HIS A 22 -21.40 -22.56 1.68
C HIS A 22 -20.50 -22.06 0.55
N ALA A 23 -21.08 -21.41 -0.46
CA ALA A 23 -20.31 -20.78 -1.54
C ALA A 23 -19.35 -19.72 -0.99
N THR A 24 -19.87 -18.75 -0.25
CA THR A 24 -19.09 -17.66 0.35
C THR A 24 -18.06 -18.16 1.35
N GLY A 25 -18.33 -19.26 2.07
CA GLY A 25 -17.34 -19.92 2.93
C GLY A 25 -16.11 -20.40 2.17
N ARG A 26 -16.31 -21.14 1.08
CA ARG A 26 -15.20 -21.63 0.24
C ARG A 26 -14.40 -20.49 -0.37
N PHE A 27 -15.08 -19.45 -0.88
CA PHE A 27 -14.38 -18.33 -1.49
C PHE A 27 -13.65 -17.46 -0.48
N ALA A 28 -14.20 -17.29 0.73
CA ALA A 28 -13.48 -16.63 1.82
C ALA A 28 -12.18 -17.38 2.16
N GLU A 29 -12.20 -18.72 2.23
CA GLU A 29 -10.98 -19.51 2.45
C GLU A 29 -9.98 -19.38 1.30
N ILE A 30 -10.45 -19.34 0.06
CA ILE A 30 -9.58 -19.18 -1.12
C ILE A 30 -8.92 -17.79 -1.10
N ILE A 31 -9.70 -16.73 -0.87
CA ILE A 31 -9.19 -15.36 -0.81
C ILE A 31 -8.25 -15.19 0.38
N ALA A 32 -8.59 -15.76 1.54
CA ALA A 32 -7.76 -15.70 2.74
C ALA A 32 -6.35 -16.28 2.55
N ARG A 33 -6.15 -17.22 1.61
CA ARG A 33 -4.81 -17.73 1.27
C ARG A 33 -3.90 -16.69 0.62
N LYS A 34 -4.47 -15.62 0.04
CA LYS A 34 -3.73 -14.47 -0.51
C LYS A 34 -3.47 -13.39 0.54
N LEU A 35 -4.14 -13.44 1.69
CA LEU A 35 -3.96 -12.50 2.78
C LEU A 35 -2.79 -12.96 3.66
N THR A 36 -1.58 -12.61 3.25
CA THR A 36 -0.31 -13.11 3.82
C THR A 36 -0.08 -12.69 5.27
N SER A 37 -0.77 -11.66 5.75
CA SER A 37 -0.71 -11.21 7.14
C SER A 37 -2.04 -10.63 7.61
N ARG A 38 -2.16 -10.42 8.92
CA ARG A 38 -3.32 -9.75 9.51
C ARG A 38 -3.44 -8.30 9.04
N GLU A 39 -2.32 -7.62 8.82
CA GLU A 39 -2.25 -6.26 8.29
C GLU A 39 -2.77 -6.19 6.85
N ILE A 40 -2.38 -7.15 6.00
CA ILE A 40 -2.93 -7.25 4.63
C ILE A 40 -4.44 -7.54 4.67
N ALA A 41 -4.88 -8.44 5.54
CA ALA A 41 -6.31 -8.70 5.74
C ALA A 41 -7.07 -7.46 6.24
N TYR A 42 -6.46 -6.68 7.14
CA TYR A 42 -7.02 -5.43 7.64
C TYR A 42 -7.21 -4.42 6.51
N GLN A 43 -6.17 -4.17 5.71
CA GLN A 43 -6.23 -3.26 4.56
C GLN A 43 -7.25 -3.71 3.52
N PHE A 44 -7.27 -5.01 3.18
CA PHE A 44 -8.28 -5.59 2.31
C PHE A 44 -9.71 -5.30 2.81
N ILE A 45 -9.99 -5.55 4.09
CA ILE A 45 -11.32 -5.28 4.65
C ILE A 45 -11.66 -3.79 4.65
N LEU A 46 -10.71 -2.90 4.97
CA LEU A 46 -10.98 -1.45 4.89
C LEU A 46 -11.39 -1.04 3.47
N GLN A 47 -10.72 -1.55 2.43
CA GLN A 47 -11.07 -1.26 1.05
C GLN A 47 -12.47 -1.78 0.67
N GLU A 48 -12.79 -3.01 1.08
CA GLU A 48 -14.11 -3.59 0.81
C GLU A 48 -15.21 -2.81 1.55
N LEU A 49 -14.95 -2.32 2.76
CA LEU A 49 -15.88 -1.47 3.52
C LEU A 49 -16.05 -0.07 2.89
N ASP A 50 -14.98 0.53 2.35
CA ASP A 50 -15.08 1.79 1.58
C ASP A 50 -16.00 1.61 0.37
N GLY A 51 -15.78 0.53 -0.40
CA GLY A 51 -16.64 0.18 -1.53
C GLY A 51 -18.08 -0.09 -1.10
N ALA A 52 -18.28 -0.87 -0.04
CA ALA A 52 -19.60 -1.22 0.48
C ALA A 52 -20.37 0.01 0.98
N SER A 53 -19.68 0.98 1.59
CA SER A 53 -20.27 2.24 2.08
C SER A 53 -20.83 3.14 0.96
N ARG A 54 -20.46 2.88 -0.30
CA ARG A 54 -20.95 3.57 -1.50
C ARG A 54 -21.87 2.68 -2.34
N GLY A 55 -22.17 1.47 -1.86
CA GLY A 55 -22.98 0.47 -2.53
C GLY A 55 -24.48 0.67 -2.32
N ASN A 56 -25.24 -0.41 -2.43
CA ASN A 56 -26.68 -0.40 -2.12
C ASN A 56 -26.91 -0.41 -0.60
N ASP A 57 -28.17 -0.26 -0.18
CA ASP A 57 -28.56 -0.19 1.24
C ASP A 57 -28.02 -1.35 2.08
N ALA A 58 -28.01 -2.57 1.53
CA ALA A 58 -27.49 -3.74 2.24
C ALA A 58 -25.98 -3.68 2.46
N SER A 59 -25.22 -3.21 1.46
CA SER A 59 -23.77 -3.00 1.58
C SER A 59 -23.43 -1.86 2.53
N GLN A 60 -24.20 -0.77 2.50
CA GLN A 60 -24.02 0.35 3.44
C GLN A 60 -24.27 -0.11 4.88
N GLN A 61 -25.36 -0.84 5.12
CA GLN A 61 -25.68 -1.41 6.42
C GLN A 61 -24.60 -2.40 6.91
N PHE A 62 -24.02 -3.18 6.00
CA PHE A 62 -22.89 -4.05 6.32
C PHE A 62 -21.68 -3.24 6.79
N ALA A 63 -21.34 -2.15 6.08
CA ALA A 63 -20.23 -1.27 6.46
C ALA A 63 -20.44 -0.64 7.84
N GLU A 64 -21.64 -0.11 8.10
CA GLU A 64 -22.02 0.49 9.39
C GLU A 64 -21.99 -0.50 10.56
N SER A 65 -22.38 -1.75 10.31
CA SER A 65 -22.41 -2.82 11.33
C SER A 65 -21.10 -3.62 11.43
N SER A 66 -20.08 -3.27 10.64
CA SER A 66 -18.80 -3.98 10.57
C SER A 66 -17.98 -3.93 11.87
N GLY A 67 -18.26 -2.95 12.73
CA GLY A 67 -17.46 -2.66 13.92
C GLY A 67 -16.21 -1.83 13.63
N PHE A 68 -16.06 -1.34 12.40
CA PHE A 68 -15.13 -0.28 12.03
C PHE A 68 -15.82 1.08 12.06
N LEU A 69 -15.05 2.12 12.33
CA LEU A 69 -15.47 3.51 12.19
C LEU A 69 -15.33 3.92 10.72
N PRO A 70 -16.23 4.78 10.21
CA PRO A 70 -16.08 5.37 8.89
C PRO A 70 -14.70 5.99 8.64
N GLU A 71 -14.09 6.56 9.67
CA GLU A 71 -12.78 7.21 9.63
C GLU A 71 -11.63 6.23 9.34
N GLU A 72 -11.83 4.94 9.59
CA GLU A 72 -10.82 3.91 9.33
C GLU A 72 -10.83 3.44 7.88
N TYR A 73 -12.00 3.34 7.25
CA TYR A 73 -12.13 2.79 5.90
C TYR A 73 -12.39 3.84 4.83
N ARG A 74 -12.79 5.06 5.17
CA ARG A 74 -13.09 6.10 4.17
C ARG A 74 -11.83 6.40 3.36
N ASN A 75 -11.95 6.30 2.04
CA ASN A 75 -10.86 6.44 1.07
C ASN A 75 -9.78 5.35 1.18
N ALA A 76 -10.05 4.21 1.83
CA ALA A 76 -9.13 3.09 1.85
C ALA A 76 -8.83 2.57 0.43
N LEU A 77 -9.79 2.68 -0.50
CA LEU A 77 -9.56 2.33 -1.91
C LEU A 77 -8.53 3.24 -2.59
N GLU A 78 -8.36 4.48 -2.14
CA GLU A 78 -7.37 5.43 -2.68
C GLU A 78 -5.97 5.17 -2.13
N ASN A 79 -5.87 4.52 -0.96
CA ASN A 79 -4.63 4.20 -0.25
C ASN A 79 -4.30 2.71 -0.31
N SER A 80 -4.54 2.10 -1.46
CA SER A 80 -4.34 0.67 -1.67
C SER A 80 -2.86 0.31 -1.89
N ILE A 81 -2.55 -0.97 -1.70
CA ILE A 81 -1.21 -1.54 -1.85
C ILE A 81 -1.25 -2.75 -2.80
N PRO A 82 -0.15 -3.03 -3.53
CA PRO A 82 -0.12 -4.10 -4.54
C PRO A 82 -0.49 -5.48 -4.00
N GLU A 83 -0.22 -5.76 -2.74
CA GLU A 83 -0.59 -7.02 -2.06
C GLU A 83 -2.10 -7.21 -1.95
N VAL A 84 -2.88 -6.13 -2.02
CA VAL A 84 -4.35 -6.14 -1.93
C VAL A 84 -5.00 -6.04 -3.32
N ASP A 85 -4.56 -5.09 -4.15
CA ASP A 85 -5.23 -4.75 -5.42
C ASP A 85 -4.42 -5.04 -6.69
N GLY A 86 -3.18 -5.50 -6.54
CA GLY A 86 -2.32 -5.86 -7.66
C GLY A 86 -2.88 -7.02 -8.49
N PRO A 87 -2.24 -7.38 -9.61
CA PRO A 87 -2.77 -8.38 -10.55
C PRO A 87 -3.12 -9.73 -9.89
N ASP A 88 -2.37 -10.12 -8.87
CA ASP A 88 -2.59 -11.35 -8.10
C ASP A 88 -3.26 -11.11 -6.73
N GLY A 89 -3.73 -9.89 -6.47
CA GLY A 89 -4.29 -9.46 -5.21
C GLY A 89 -5.66 -10.11 -4.89
N PRO A 90 -6.02 -10.24 -3.60
CA PRO A 90 -7.31 -10.73 -3.15
C PRO A 90 -8.49 -9.93 -3.73
N GLN A 91 -8.33 -8.61 -3.95
CA GLN A 91 -9.39 -7.77 -4.48
C GLN A 91 -9.72 -8.10 -5.94
N GLN A 92 -8.70 -8.34 -6.79
CA GLN A 92 -8.92 -8.74 -8.18
C GLN A 92 -9.62 -10.10 -8.28
N GLN A 93 -9.31 -11.01 -7.36
CA GLN A 93 -9.99 -12.31 -7.30
C GLN A 93 -11.47 -12.15 -6.89
N LEU A 94 -11.76 -11.37 -5.85
CA LEU A 94 -13.15 -11.13 -5.43
C LEU A 94 -13.95 -10.37 -6.51
N LEU A 95 -13.31 -9.44 -7.21
CA LEU A 95 -13.89 -8.74 -8.36
C LEU A 95 -14.25 -9.71 -9.49
N ALA A 96 -13.32 -10.59 -9.89
CA ALA A 96 -13.58 -11.59 -10.93
C ALA A 96 -14.79 -12.48 -10.60
N LEU A 97 -14.88 -12.96 -9.35
CA LEU A 97 -16.02 -13.74 -8.88
C LEU A 97 -17.33 -12.92 -8.90
N SER A 98 -17.25 -11.64 -8.53
CA SER A 98 -18.40 -10.74 -8.56
C SER A 98 -18.92 -10.51 -9.99
N LEU A 99 -18.03 -10.40 -10.97
CA LEU A 99 -18.40 -10.24 -12.38
C LEU A 99 -19.18 -11.46 -12.92
N GLU A 100 -18.91 -12.67 -12.42
CA GLU A 100 -19.69 -13.87 -12.80
C GLU A 100 -21.15 -13.83 -12.35
N LEU A 101 -21.46 -13.04 -11.31
CA LEU A 101 -22.81 -12.91 -10.77
C LEU A 101 -23.62 -11.79 -11.44
N LEU A 102 -22.98 -10.93 -12.25
CA LEU A 102 -23.69 -9.94 -13.05
C LEU A 102 -24.61 -10.62 -14.07
N PRO A 103 -25.83 -10.09 -14.31
CA PRO A 103 -26.29 -8.76 -13.91
C PRO A 103 -27.01 -8.71 -12.55
N ASN A 104 -27.00 -9.77 -11.74
CA ASN A 104 -27.70 -9.79 -10.46
C ASN A 104 -26.92 -9.01 -9.38
N GLN A 105 -27.09 -7.69 -9.36
CA GLN A 105 -26.36 -6.78 -8.46
C GLN A 105 -26.66 -7.04 -6.97
N GLU A 106 -27.88 -7.45 -6.63
CA GLU A 106 -28.22 -7.82 -5.25
C GLU A 106 -27.44 -9.05 -4.80
N LEU A 107 -27.33 -10.06 -5.67
CA LEU A 107 -26.54 -11.25 -5.40
C LEU A 107 -25.05 -10.93 -5.30
N VAL A 108 -24.52 -10.03 -6.14
CA VAL A 108 -23.13 -9.55 -6.04
C VAL A 108 -22.87 -8.90 -4.68
N ALA A 109 -23.71 -7.92 -4.30
CA ALA A 109 -23.56 -7.19 -3.04
C ALA A 109 -23.63 -8.16 -1.84
N LYS A 110 -24.61 -9.06 -1.84
CA LYS A 110 -24.77 -10.06 -0.78
C LYS A 110 -23.57 -11.01 -0.72
N PHE A 111 -23.10 -11.50 -1.87
CA PHE A 111 -21.95 -12.40 -1.94
C PHE A 111 -20.68 -11.75 -1.38
N ARG A 112 -20.35 -10.52 -1.81
CA ARG A 112 -19.17 -9.79 -1.31
C ARG A 112 -19.23 -9.56 0.20
N CYS A 113 -20.31 -8.96 0.70
CA CYS A 113 -20.46 -8.68 2.14
C CYS A 113 -20.33 -9.96 2.99
N MET A 114 -20.83 -11.09 2.50
CA MET A 114 -20.71 -12.38 3.19
C MET A 114 -19.30 -12.98 3.14
N VAL A 115 -18.57 -12.80 2.04
CA VAL A 115 -17.15 -13.17 1.95
C VAL A 115 -16.34 -12.31 2.93
N ASP A 116 -16.56 -11.01 2.93
CA ASP A 116 -15.86 -10.05 3.79
C ASP A 116 -16.12 -10.35 5.27
N ASP A 117 -17.37 -10.63 5.67
CA ASP A 117 -17.71 -11.06 7.03
C ASP A 117 -16.89 -12.28 7.47
N LYS A 118 -16.77 -13.27 6.61
CA LYS A 118 -16.05 -14.51 6.93
C LYS A 118 -14.55 -14.25 7.05
N ILE A 119 -13.98 -13.42 6.18
CA ILE A 119 -12.58 -12.98 6.30
C ILE A 119 -12.38 -12.21 7.60
N MET A 120 -13.28 -11.28 7.95
CA MET A 120 -13.22 -10.56 9.22
C MET A 120 -13.22 -11.52 10.43
N ARG A 121 -14.01 -12.60 10.40
CA ARG A 121 -13.99 -13.64 11.45
C ARG A 121 -12.67 -14.39 11.49
N MET A 122 -12.15 -14.82 10.34
CA MET A 122 -10.89 -15.58 10.24
C MET A 122 -9.72 -14.78 10.83
N PHE A 123 -9.66 -13.48 10.56
CA PHE A 123 -8.58 -12.59 10.99
C PHE A 123 -8.88 -11.81 12.27
N LYS A 124 -10.04 -12.03 12.91
CA LYS A 124 -10.50 -11.32 14.12
C LYS A 124 -10.44 -9.80 13.93
N LEU A 125 -11.18 -9.30 12.95
CA LEU A 125 -11.26 -7.90 12.55
C LEU A 125 -12.64 -7.29 12.85
N GLY A 126 -12.69 -5.95 12.92
CA GLY A 126 -13.92 -5.19 13.19
C GLY A 126 -14.63 -5.68 14.45
N ARG A 127 -15.92 -6.01 14.32
CA ARG A 127 -16.76 -6.55 15.40
C ARG A 127 -16.27 -7.87 16.00
N TYR A 128 -15.32 -8.56 15.37
CA TYR A 128 -14.71 -9.81 15.86
C TYR A 128 -13.34 -9.59 16.52
N ALA A 129 -12.83 -8.36 16.52
CA ALA A 129 -11.53 -8.04 17.11
C ALA A 129 -11.55 -8.10 18.64
N GLN A 130 -10.41 -8.49 19.23
CA GLN A 130 -10.20 -8.30 20.66
C GLN A 130 -10.00 -6.80 20.96
N LYS A 131 -10.25 -6.42 22.21
CA LYS A 131 -10.18 -5.01 22.63
C LYS A 131 -8.79 -4.41 22.36
N GLU A 132 -7.74 -5.18 22.65
CA GLU A 132 -6.34 -4.78 22.49
C GLU A 132 -6.00 -4.57 21.02
N ASP A 133 -6.39 -5.51 20.15
CA ASP A 133 -6.21 -5.39 18.70
C ASP A 133 -6.94 -4.17 18.15
N ARG A 134 -8.15 -3.89 18.66
CA ARG A 134 -8.94 -2.73 18.26
C ARG A 134 -8.24 -1.42 18.63
N ILE A 135 -7.69 -1.33 19.84
CA ILE A 135 -6.91 -0.16 20.29
C ILE A 135 -5.70 0.04 19.38
N ILE A 136 -4.96 -1.01 19.04
CA ILE A 136 -3.78 -0.94 18.16
C ILE A 136 -4.18 -0.40 16.78
N ASN A 137 -5.25 -0.92 16.18
CA ASN A 137 -5.69 -0.47 14.86
C ASN A 137 -6.13 1.02 14.88
N LEU A 138 -6.89 1.43 15.90
CA LEU A 138 -7.32 2.82 16.06
C LEU A 138 -6.13 3.77 16.28
N LEU A 139 -5.13 3.36 17.07
CA LEU A 139 -3.89 4.12 17.25
C LEU A 139 -3.10 4.23 15.93
N SER A 140 -3.10 3.19 15.10
CA SER A 140 -2.48 3.22 13.77
C SER A 140 -3.19 4.21 12.85
N THR A 141 -4.53 4.15 12.76
CA THR A 141 -5.31 5.12 11.97
C THR A 141 -5.10 6.55 12.46
N LEU A 142 -5.07 6.75 13.79
CA LEU A 142 -4.77 8.07 14.35
C LEU A 142 -3.37 8.55 13.94
N LYS A 143 -2.36 7.69 14.04
CA LYS A 143 -1.00 7.99 13.62
C LYS A 143 -0.93 8.47 12.17
N ASP A 144 -1.60 7.78 11.25
CA ASP A 144 -1.62 8.16 9.83
C ASP A 144 -2.17 9.58 9.64
N ILE A 145 -3.24 9.92 10.35
CA ILE A 145 -3.80 11.28 10.32
C ILE A 145 -2.80 12.30 10.88
N LEU A 146 -2.18 12.00 12.04
CA LEU A 146 -1.22 12.90 12.71
C LEU A 146 0.03 13.18 11.88
N ILE A 147 0.52 12.18 11.14
CA ILE A 147 1.70 12.33 10.27
C ILE A 147 1.32 12.97 8.94
N SER A 148 0.10 12.78 8.46
CA SER A 148 -0.32 13.33 7.17
C SER A 148 -0.58 14.83 7.16
N ASP A 149 -0.81 15.45 8.32
CA ASP A 149 -1.24 16.84 8.45
C ASP A 149 -0.65 17.53 9.70
N LYS A 150 0.21 18.52 9.45
CA LYS A 150 0.99 19.20 10.49
C LYS A 150 0.14 20.01 11.47
N ASP A 151 -1.08 20.35 11.09
CA ASP A 151 -1.96 21.21 11.87
C ASP A 151 -2.87 20.40 12.83
N VAL A 152 -2.85 19.07 12.76
CA VAL A 152 -3.70 18.21 13.60
C VAL A 152 -3.20 18.18 15.04
N ILE A 153 -1.92 17.86 15.29
CA ILE A 153 -1.37 17.77 16.66
C ILE A 153 -1.53 19.08 17.45
N PRO A 154 -1.18 20.27 16.90
CA PRO A 154 -1.33 21.53 17.62
C PRO A 154 -2.78 21.85 18.02
N ALA A 155 -3.77 21.30 17.32
CA ALA A 155 -5.18 21.50 17.64
C ALA A 155 -5.62 20.77 18.93
N PHE A 156 -4.85 19.79 19.40
CA PHE A 156 -5.15 19.02 20.61
C PHE A 156 -4.11 19.23 21.71
N THR A 157 -2.82 19.20 21.35
CA THR A 157 -1.72 19.18 22.31
C THR A 157 -0.56 20.01 21.79
N PRO A 158 -0.46 21.30 22.16
CA PRO A 158 0.60 22.18 21.66
C PRO A 158 2.00 21.78 22.15
N ASN A 159 2.08 20.92 23.17
CA ASN A 159 3.34 20.46 23.78
C ASN A 159 3.95 19.24 23.09
N VAL A 160 3.20 18.57 22.18
CA VAL A 160 3.73 17.43 21.42
C VAL A 160 4.33 17.95 20.11
N PRO A 161 5.59 17.62 19.81
CA PRO A 161 6.22 18.07 18.57
C PRO A 161 5.51 17.44 17.37
N VAL A 162 5.36 18.24 16.31
CA VAL A 162 4.81 17.77 15.05
C VAL A 162 5.84 16.86 14.35
N PRO A 163 5.44 15.67 13.85
CA PRO A 163 6.31 14.76 13.12
C PRO A 163 6.98 15.44 11.93
N VAL A 164 8.27 15.12 11.74
CA VAL A 164 9.03 15.53 10.56
C VAL A 164 8.39 14.87 9.33
N GLY A 165 8.00 15.69 8.34
CA GLY A 165 7.32 15.23 7.12
C GLY A 165 5.81 15.52 7.05
N ALA A 166 5.20 16.00 8.14
CA ALA A 166 3.79 16.37 8.12
C ALA A 166 3.52 17.58 7.20
N GLN A 167 2.52 17.45 6.34
CA GLN A 167 2.23 18.42 5.28
C GLN A 167 1.21 19.48 5.71
N VAL A 168 1.27 20.66 5.07
CA VAL A 168 0.16 21.63 5.16
C VAL A 168 -1.00 21.09 4.32
N ARG A 169 -2.18 20.92 4.92
CA ARG A 169 -3.39 20.58 4.17
C ARG A 169 -4.25 21.81 3.89
N HIS A 170 -4.96 21.76 2.75
CA HIS A 170 -6.01 22.72 2.43
C HIS A 170 -7.05 22.76 3.56
N ILE A 171 -7.66 23.93 3.80
CA ILE A 171 -8.49 24.19 4.98
C ILE A 171 -9.60 23.15 5.20
N HIS A 172 -10.25 22.70 4.12
CA HIS A 172 -11.30 21.69 4.17
C HIS A 172 -10.78 20.33 4.67
N ASN A 173 -9.67 19.85 4.10
CA ASN A 173 -9.06 18.57 4.47
C ASN A 173 -8.50 18.61 5.88
N ARG A 174 -7.92 19.75 6.28
CA ARG A 174 -7.46 19.98 7.64
C ARG A 174 -8.59 19.89 8.67
N GLN A 175 -9.71 20.56 8.41
CA GLN A 175 -10.88 20.50 9.29
C GLN A 175 -11.42 19.06 9.41
N LYS A 176 -11.45 18.33 8.30
CA LYS A 176 -11.83 16.91 8.28
C LYS A 176 -10.87 16.06 9.13
N ASN A 177 -9.57 16.20 8.93
CA ASN A 177 -8.55 15.47 9.68
C ASN A 177 -8.61 15.75 11.18
N ILE A 178 -8.80 17.02 11.57
CA ILE A 178 -9.00 17.40 12.97
C ILE A 178 -10.27 16.75 13.52
N ALA A 179 -11.39 16.79 12.79
CA ALA A 179 -12.62 16.16 13.23
C ALA A 179 -12.45 14.64 13.43
N SER A 180 -11.84 13.95 12.47
CA SER A 180 -11.58 12.50 12.56
C SER A 180 -10.62 12.16 13.70
N ALA A 181 -9.53 12.92 13.88
CA ALA A 181 -8.61 12.73 14.99
C ALA A 181 -9.30 12.92 16.35
N LYS A 182 -10.18 13.92 16.46
CA LYS A 182 -10.96 14.17 17.67
C LYS A 182 -11.85 12.97 18.03
N GLU A 183 -12.53 12.40 17.05
CA GLU A 183 -13.38 11.22 17.23
C GLU A 183 -12.56 10.00 17.67
N LEU A 184 -11.45 9.71 16.98
CA LEU A 184 -10.55 8.61 17.35
C LEU A 184 -9.99 8.77 18.76
N ILE A 185 -9.52 9.98 19.13
CA ILE A 185 -9.02 10.28 20.48
C ILE A 185 -10.12 10.08 21.52
N SER A 186 -11.36 10.52 21.24
CA SER A 186 -12.49 10.32 22.15
C SER A 186 -12.76 8.83 22.41
N ILE A 187 -12.76 8.01 21.36
CA ILE A 187 -13.00 6.57 21.46
C ILE A 187 -11.84 5.88 22.20
N LEU A 188 -10.60 6.19 21.82
CA LEU A 188 -9.41 5.66 22.48
C LEU A 188 -9.41 6.02 23.97
N SER A 189 -9.76 7.25 24.33
CA SER A 189 -9.87 7.69 25.72
C SER A 189 -10.91 6.89 26.50
N GLN A 190 -12.06 6.58 25.91
CA GLN A 190 -13.07 5.70 26.55
C GLN A 190 -12.55 4.26 26.72
N MET A 191 -11.80 3.75 25.74
CA MET A 191 -11.32 2.37 25.75
C MET A 191 -10.14 2.16 26.70
N THR A 192 -9.20 3.12 26.77
CA THR A 192 -7.93 3.00 27.51
C THR A 192 -7.90 3.79 28.81
N ARG A 193 -8.81 4.77 28.98
CA ARG A 193 -8.80 5.77 30.06
C ARG A 193 -7.59 6.71 30.04
N ASP A 194 -6.90 6.79 28.91
CA ASP A 194 -5.81 7.74 28.71
C ASP A 194 -6.35 9.13 28.33
N ASP A 195 -5.58 10.16 28.65
CA ASP A 195 -5.79 11.52 28.12
C ASP A 195 -5.29 11.66 26.67
N SER A 196 -5.67 12.75 26.00
CA SER A 196 -5.34 13.00 24.60
C SER A 196 -3.84 13.04 24.31
N GLU A 197 -3.02 13.59 25.23
CA GLU A 197 -1.56 13.66 25.05
C GLU A 197 -0.93 12.28 25.11
N THR A 198 -1.33 11.48 26.09
CA THR A 198 -0.90 10.09 26.24
C THR A 198 -1.30 9.27 25.00
N ILE A 199 -2.51 9.44 24.47
CA ILE A 199 -2.98 8.75 23.26
C ILE A 199 -2.14 9.15 22.03
N ILE A 200 -1.91 10.45 21.82
CA ILE A 200 -1.12 10.94 20.69
C ILE A 200 0.31 10.40 20.76
N LYS A 201 0.93 10.41 21.95
CA LYS A 201 2.28 9.85 22.16
C LYS A 201 2.33 8.35 21.82
N LYS A 202 1.37 7.56 22.32
CA LYS A 202 1.25 6.12 22.01
C LYS A 202 1.06 5.87 20.51
N ALA A 203 0.27 6.70 19.83
CA ALA A 203 0.06 6.60 18.39
C ALA A 203 1.37 6.84 17.62
N LEU A 204 2.13 7.88 18.00
CA LEU A 204 3.41 8.19 17.34
C LEU A 204 4.47 7.11 17.60
N SER A 205 4.51 6.52 18.79
CA SER A 205 5.50 5.50 19.19
C SER A 205 5.22 4.08 18.67
N LEU A 206 4.12 3.85 17.93
CA LEU A 206 3.69 2.51 17.48
C LEU A 206 4.76 1.71 16.71
N ASP A 207 5.70 2.38 16.05
CA ASP A 207 6.80 1.72 15.30
C ASP A 207 7.98 1.36 16.20
N GLU A 208 8.23 2.12 17.26
CA GLU A 208 9.36 1.90 18.18
C GLU A 208 9.19 0.62 18.99
N THR A 209 7.94 0.20 19.23
CA THR A 209 7.61 -1.10 19.85
C THR A 209 7.69 -2.29 18.89
N LYS A 210 7.78 -2.08 17.57
CA LYS A 210 7.90 -3.16 16.57
C LYS A 210 9.33 -3.35 16.05
N ALA A 211 10.22 -2.39 16.30
CA ALA A 211 11.63 -2.44 15.90
C ALA A 211 12.50 -3.47 16.66
N THR A 212 11.93 -4.24 17.59
CA THR A 212 12.61 -5.39 18.24
C THR A 212 12.13 -6.75 17.72
N GLY A 213 11.38 -6.80 16.60
CA GLY A 213 10.96 -8.03 15.94
C GLY A 213 11.77 -8.29 14.67
N SER A 214 12.37 -9.47 14.57
CA SER A 214 13.24 -10.01 13.52
C SER A 214 12.70 -10.03 12.06
N ASN A 215 11.65 -9.26 11.73
CA ASN A 215 11.00 -9.23 10.42
C ASN A 215 11.35 -8.01 9.55
N SER A 216 11.86 -6.90 10.13
CA SER A 216 12.15 -5.68 9.34
C SER A 216 13.40 -5.85 8.47
N GLU A 217 14.46 -6.42 9.05
CA GLU A 217 15.70 -6.74 8.35
C GLU A 217 15.46 -7.69 7.16
N ALA A 218 14.58 -8.69 7.32
CA ALA A 218 14.18 -9.58 6.24
C ALA A 218 13.43 -8.86 5.11
N SER A 219 12.58 -7.87 5.44
CA SER A 219 11.85 -7.08 4.46
C SER A 219 12.76 -6.13 3.67
N LEU A 220 13.76 -5.53 4.33
CA LEU A 220 14.71 -4.64 3.68
C LEU A 220 15.66 -5.42 2.76
N GLU A 221 16.17 -6.57 3.21
CA GLU A 221 17.00 -7.44 2.37
C GLU A 221 16.25 -7.95 1.14
N GLN A 222 14.97 -8.31 1.30
CA GLN A 222 14.11 -8.67 0.16
C GLN A 222 13.98 -7.50 -0.83
N LYS A 223 13.75 -6.29 -0.33
CA LYS A 223 13.64 -5.09 -1.18
C LYS A 223 14.93 -4.82 -1.94
N TYR A 224 16.08 -4.97 -1.31
CA TYR A 224 17.37 -4.86 -1.99
C TYR A 224 17.54 -5.91 -3.09
N ALA A 225 17.14 -7.15 -2.83
CA ALA A 225 17.20 -8.22 -3.81
C ALA A 225 16.31 -7.94 -5.04
N GLU A 226 15.10 -7.41 -4.84
CA GLU A 226 14.18 -7.03 -5.93
C GLU A 226 14.76 -5.91 -6.80
N ILE A 227 15.33 -4.87 -6.18
CA ILE A 227 15.97 -3.76 -6.91
C ILE A 227 17.19 -4.27 -7.67
N ALA A 228 18.00 -5.13 -7.04
CA ALA A 228 19.18 -5.73 -7.65
C ALA A 228 18.81 -6.60 -8.87
N GLU A 229 17.76 -7.41 -8.77
CA GLU A 229 17.28 -8.24 -9.88
C GLU A 229 16.83 -7.37 -11.07
N ALA A 230 16.13 -6.26 -10.80
CA ALA A 230 15.75 -5.31 -11.85
C ALA A 230 16.97 -4.67 -12.53
N ILE A 231 18.03 -4.35 -11.78
CA ILE A 231 19.30 -3.84 -12.32
C ILE A 231 20.00 -4.89 -13.19
N VAL A 232 20.12 -6.13 -12.70
CA VAL A 232 20.72 -7.25 -13.46
C VAL A 232 19.97 -7.45 -14.77
N SER A 233 18.63 -7.49 -14.71
CA SER A 233 17.76 -7.65 -15.87
C SER A 233 17.96 -6.54 -16.90
N ALA A 234 18.07 -5.29 -16.45
CA ALA A 234 18.26 -4.14 -17.33
C ALA A 234 19.68 -4.08 -17.95
N ILE A 235 20.72 -4.26 -17.14
CA ILE A 235 22.12 -4.14 -17.59
C ILE A 235 22.50 -5.30 -18.51
N ASN A 236 22.08 -6.52 -18.19
CA ASN A 236 22.46 -7.72 -18.96
C ASN A 236 21.53 -8.00 -20.14
N GLN A 237 20.53 -7.14 -20.38
CA GLN A 237 19.59 -7.30 -21.49
C GLN A 237 20.35 -7.35 -22.83
N GLY A 238 20.22 -8.43 -23.59
CA GLY A 238 20.97 -8.61 -24.86
C GLY A 238 22.20 -9.51 -24.75
N GLY A 239 22.36 -10.23 -23.64
CA GLY A 239 23.20 -11.45 -23.56
C GLY A 239 24.63 -11.24 -23.06
N VAL A 240 25.03 -10.02 -22.71
CA VAL A 240 26.32 -9.74 -22.07
C VAL A 240 26.11 -9.65 -20.57
N ALA A 241 26.62 -10.63 -19.82
CA ALA A 241 26.58 -10.62 -18.36
C ALA A 241 27.66 -9.66 -17.83
N MET A 242 27.26 -8.45 -17.44
CA MET A 242 28.15 -7.41 -16.91
C MET A 242 28.07 -7.26 -15.39
N VAL A 243 26.89 -7.49 -14.83
CA VAL A 243 26.63 -7.40 -13.38
C VAL A 243 25.90 -8.66 -12.93
N ASP A 244 26.35 -9.27 -11.85
CA ASP A 244 25.64 -10.36 -11.19
C ASP A 244 24.78 -9.84 -10.03
N GLN A 245 23.99 -10.73 -9.43
CA GLN A 245 23.07 -10.37 -8.36
C GLN A 245 23.79 -9.77 -7.14
N GLN A 246 24.99 -10.28 -6.82
CA GLN A 246 25.76 -9.82 -5.66
C GLN A 246 26.30 -8.41 -5.90
N GLY A 247 26.89 -8.15 -7.08
CA GLY A 247 27.35 -6.84 -7.50
C GLY A 247 26.22 -5.83 -7.53
N ALA A 248 25.07 -6.18 -8.10
CA ALA A 248 23.89 -5.32 -8.11
C ALA A 248 23.40 -4.99 -6.69
N THR A 249 23.37 -5.98 -5.79
CA THR A 249 22.95 -5.75 -4.39
C THR A 249 23.88 -4.78 -3.68
N SER A 250 25.20 -4.90 -3.87
CA SER A 250 26.18 -3.97 -3.30
C SER A 250 25.97 -2.54 -3.81
N ILE A 251 25.74 -2.38 -5.12
CA ILE A 251 25.46 -1.07 -5.73
C ILE A 251 24.21 -0.43 -5.13
N VAL A 252 23.15 -1.21 -4.94
CA VAL A 252 21.90 -0.71 -4.34
C VAL A 252 22.14 -0.28 -2.89
N LYS A 253 22.79 -1.11 -2.07
CA LYS A 253 23.06 -0.80 -0.66
C LYS A 253 23.92 0.46 -0.51
N GLU A 254 24.97 0.59 -1.32
CA GLU A 254 25.84 1.79 -1.31
C GLU A 254 25.07 3.04 -1.75
N THR A 255 24.28 2.94 -2.83
CA THR A 255 23.54 4.10 -3.35
C THR A 255 22.48 4.58 -2.36
N LEU A 256 21.80 3.65 -1.67
CA LEU A 256 20.67 3.96 -0.79
C LEU A 256 21.08 4.07 0.69
N GLU A 257 22.38 4.01 1.02
CA GLU A 257 22.88 3.99 2.41
C GLU A 257 22.41 5.17 3.27
N ARG A 258 22.12 6.31 2.62
CA ARG A 258 21.71 7.56 3.27
C ARG A 258 20.21 7.68 3.46
N MET A 259 19.46 6.72 2.93
CA MET A 259 18.01 6.68 3.04
C MET A 259 17.61 5.83 4.24
N SER A 260 16.54 6.21 4.91
CA SER A 260 15.94 5.40 5.95
C SER A 260 15.31 4.13 5.37
N GLU A 261 15.22 3.07 6.17
CA GLU A 261 14.57 1.81 5.78
C GLU A 261 13.15 2.04 5.24
N ARG A 262 12.38 2.93 5.86
CA ARG A 262 11.03 3.31 5.39
C ARG A 262 11.06 3.92 3.99
N GLU A 263 11.99 4.81 3.71
CA GLU A 263 12.13 5.44 2.39
C GLU A 263 12.50 4.42 1.31
N ILE A 264 13.36 3.46 1.64
CA ILE A 264 13.77 2.39 0.73
C ILE A 264 12.60 1.45 0.44
N LEU A 265 11.88 1.01 1.49
CA LEU A 265 10.73 0.12 1.35
C LEU A 265 9.58 0.79 0.58
N GLY A 266 9.36 2.09 0.80
CA GLY A 266 8.31 2.87 0.14
C GLY A 266 8.63 3.29 -1.31
N CYS A 267 9.88 3.17 -1.74
CA CYS A 267 10.30 3.55 -3.10
C CYS A 267 9.91 2.49 -4.13
N LYS A 268 9.36 2.91 -5.27
CA LYS A 268 9.12 2.02 -6.41
C LYS A 268 10.43 1.44 -6.90
N THR A 269 10.42 0.13 -7.14
CA THR A 269 11.60 -0.61 -7.62
C THR A 269 12.18 0.01 -8.89
N SER A 270 11.35 0.45 -9.84
CA SER A 270 11.85 1.11 -11.06
C SER A 270 12.59 2.42 -10.80
N VAL A 271 12.15 3.22 -9.82
CA VAL A 271 12.79 4.49 -9.45
C VAL A 271 14.12 4.22 -8.76
N ALA A 272 14.12 3.34 -7.76
CA ALA A 272 15.33 2.92 -7.07
C ALA A 272 16.37 2.31 -8.03
N SER A 273 15.94 1.43 -8.94
CA SER A 273 16.83 0.85 -9.96
C SER A 273 17.38 1.90 -10.90
N LEU A 274 16.55 2.84 -11.40
CA LEU A 274 17.01 3.93 -12.26
C LEU A 274 18.07 4.79 -11.54
N PHE A 275 17.80 5.16 -10.30
CA PHE A 275 18.69 5.98 -9.48
C PHE A 275 20.04 5.28 -9.22
N SER A 276 20.01 4.02 -8.78
CA SER A 276 21.20 3.20 -8.58
C SER A 276 22.00 2.99 -9.87
N MET A 277 21.35 2.76 -11.00
CA MET A 277 22.04 2.63 -12.28
C MET A 277 22.65 3.95 -12.75
N ALA A 278 21.97 5.08 -12.54
CA ALA A 278 22.54 6.39 -12.86
C ALA A 278 23.78 6.67 -12.01
N HIS A 279 23.73 6.41 -10.70
CA HIS A 279 24.90 6.55 -9.83
C HIS A 279 26.06 5.63 -10.22
N LEU A 280 25.77 4.38 -10.62
CA LEU A 280 26.78 3.48 -11.16
C LEU A 280 27.41 4.05 -12.44
N ALA A 281 26.60 4.61 -13.35
CA ALA A 281 27.08 5.24 -14.57
C ALA A 281 27.94 6.48 -14.29
N ASP A 282 27.58 7.33 -13.30
CA ASP A 282 28.37 8.48 -12.89
C ASP A 282 29.69 8.06 -12.24
N SER A 283 29.70 6.96 -11.47
CA SER A 283 30.95 6.38 -10.92
C SER A 283 31.88 5.94 -12.05
N ALA A 284 31.39 5.13 -13.00
CA ALA A 284 32.16 4.72 -14.17
C ALA A 284 32.68 5.92 -14.99
N PHE A 285 31.85 6.95 -15.14
CA PHE A 285 32.23 8.19 -15.83
C PHE A 285 33.35 8.94 -15.09
N LYS A 286 33.27 9.06 -13.76
CA LYS A 286 34.31 9.67 -12.92
C LYS A 286 35.63 8.90 -12.96
N ASP A 287 35.56 7.58 -13.12
CA ASP A 287 36.72 6.70 -13.28
C ASP A 287 37.28 6.70 -14.73
N ASN A 288 36.77 7.58 -15.60
CA ASN A 288 37.10 7.69 -17.03
C ASN A 288 36.72 6.47 -17.89
N ASP A 289 35.90 5.54 -17.40
CA ASP A 289 35.32 4.47 -18.20
C ASP A 289 34.06 4.95 -18.94
N ASN A 290 34.30 5.79 -19.96
CA ASN A 290 33.25 6.40 -20.76
C ASN A 290 32.43 5.38 -21.55
N VAL A 291 33.00 4.20 -21.85
CA VAL A 291 32.30 3.15 -22.59
C VAL A 291 31.26 2.51 -21.67
N LEU A 292 31.66 2.12 -20.46
CA LEU A 292 30.75 1.55 -19.46
C LEU A 292 29.69 2.56 -19.03
N ALA A 293 30.08 3.81 -18.76
CA ALA A 293 29.14 4.87 -18.37
C ALA A 293 28.04 5.08 -19.41
N LYS A 294 28.40 5.19 -20.70
CA LYS A 294 27.44 5.33 -21.81
C LYS A 294 26.58 4.08 -21.99
N TYR A 295 27.16 2.90 -21.81
CA TYR A 295 26.41 1.66 -21.86
C TYR A 295 25.33 1.62 -20.78
N ILE A 296 25.67 1.92 -19.52
CA ILE A 296 24.71 1.92 -18.41
C ILE A 296 23.66 3.03 -18.62
N SER A 297 24.07 4.23 -19.00
CA SER A 297 23.15 5.34 -19.36
C SER A 297 22.13 4.91 -20.42
N MET A 298 22.57 4.22 -21.47
CA MET A 298 21.68 3.67 -22.49
C MET A 298 20.66 2.67 -21.90
N ARG A 299 21.07 1.83 -20.94
CA ARG A 299 20.19 0.87 -20.25
C ARG A 299 19.20 1.51 -19.29
N CYS A 300 19.48 2.71 -18.80
CA CYS A 300 18.53 3.48 -17.99
C CYS A 300 17.35 4.01 -18.82
N LYS A 301 17.53 4.26 -20.14
CA LYS A 301 16.51 4.94 -20.98
C LYS A 301 15.13 4.26 -20.98
N PRO A 302 15.01 2.93 -21.16
CA PRO A 302 13.70 2.27 -21.12
C PRO A 302 13.02 2.38 -19.76
N ILE A 303 13.78 2.33 -18.66
CA ILE A 303 13.26 2.50 -17.30
C ILE A 303 12.77 3.94 -17.11
N GLY A 304 13.58 4.92 -17.50
CA GLY A 304 13.21 6.33 -17.48
C GLY A 304 11.97 6.65 -18.32
N GLN A 305 11.85 6.08 -19.52
CA GLN A 305 10.66 6.23 -20.36
C GLN A 305 9.40 5.69 -19.69
N LYS A 306 9.49 4.51 -19.05
CA LYS A 306 8.37 3.93 -18.30
C LYS A 306 7.98 4.81 -17.10
N ILE A 307 8.97 5.39 -16.42
CA ILE A 307 8.75 6.33 -15.32
C ILE A 307 8.02 7.58 -15.82
N MET A 308 8.47 8.19 -16.93
CA MET A 308 7.83 9.38 -17.50
C MET A 308 6.41 9.17 -18.02
N GLN A 309 5.99 7.91 -18.24
CA GLN A 309 4.62 7.56 -18.62
C GLN A 309 3.69 7.40 -17.41
N THR A 310 4.24 7.34 -16.21
CA THR A 310 3.47 7.21 -14.97
C THR A 310 2.99 8.61 -14.54
N PRO A 311 1.72 8.79 -14.16
CA PRO A 311 1.20 10.07 -13.69
C PRO A 311 1.99 10.64 -12.50
N ASN A 312 2.23 11.96 -12.50
CA ASN A 312 3.04 12.64 -11.49
C ASN A 312 2.53 12.45 -10.06
N ASP A 313 1.20 12.37 -9.86
CA ASP A 313 0.56 12.17 -8.57
C ASP A 313 0.81 10.77 -7.96
N GLN A 314 1.39 9.85 -8.73
CA GLN A 314 1.79 8.53 -8.24
C GLN A 314 3.21 8.50 -7.65
N TYR A 315 3.99 9.57 -7.75
CA TYR A 315 5.35 9.64 -7.21
C TYR A 315 5.38 10.40 -5.88
N SER A 316 6.19 9.92 -4.95
CA SER A 316 6.58 10.71 -3.77
C SER A 316 7.60 11.79 -4.15
N ASP A 317 7.72 12.85 -3.35
CA ASP A 317 8.73 13.91 -3.56
C ASP A 317 10.17 13.35 -3.61
N LEU A 318 10.43 12.32 -2.82
CA LEU A 318 11.69 11.58 -2.83
C LEU A 318 11.91 10.90 -4.18
N GLU A 319 10.91 10.18 -4.69
CA GLU A 319 11.00 9.53 -5.99
C GLU A 319 11.22 10.54 -7.12
N PHE A 320 10.55 11.70 -7.08
CA PHE A 320 10.81 12.79 -8.02
C PHE A 320 12.26 13.26 -7.97
N THR A 321 12.77 13.51 -6.76
CA THR A 321 14.16 13.95 -6.55
C THR A 321 15.15 12.92 -7.09
N MET A 322 14.89 11.63 -6.87
CA MET A 322 15.71 10.54 -7.40
C MET A 322 15.68 10.50 -8.93
N VAL A 323 14.50 10.64 -9.54
CA VAL A 323 14.34 10.63 -11.00
C VAL A 323 15.03 11.83 -11.63
N ASP A 324 14.87 13.03 -11.09
CA ASP A 324 15.52 14.25 -11.58
C ASP A 324 17.04 14.12 -11.48
N SER A 325 17.56 13.68 -10.32
CA SER A 325 18.99 13.43 -10.13
C SER A 325 19.53 12.39 -11.13
N ALA A 326 18.78 11.31 -11.38
CA ALA A 326 19.17 10.30 -12.36
C ALA A 326 19.21 10.86 -13.79
N PHE A 327 18.23 11.68 -14.17
CA PHE A 327 18.21 12.34 -15.48
C PHE A 327 19.34 13.34 -15.66
N ASP A 328 19.69 14.11 -14.64
CA ASP A 328 20.80 15.06 -14.73
C ASP A 328 22.15 14.36 -14.87
N ILE A 329 22.35 13.24 -14.15
CA ILE A 329 23.50 12.36 -14.35
C ILE A 329 23.55 11.85 -15.79
N MET A 330 22.44 11.32 -16.31
CA MET A 330 22.42 10.77 -17.68
C MET A 330 22.67 11.84 -18.75
N LYS A 331 22.11 13.05 -18.60
CA LYS A 331 22.37 14.17 -19.53
C LYS A 331 23.86 14.52 -19.57
N LYS A 332 24.50 14.58 -18.40
CA LYS A 332 25.94 14.83 -18.26
C LYS A 332 26.77 13.77 -18.99
N ILE A 333 26.41 12.49 -18.89
CA ILE A 333 27.13 11.38 -19.53
C ILE A 333 26.89 11.36 -21.05
N ASP A 334 25.65 11.61 -21.49
CA ASP A 334 25.26 11.54 -22.90
C ASP A 334 25.70 12.79 -23.69
N GLY A 335 26.09 13.87 -23.01
CA GLY A 335 26.58 15.11 -23.63
C GLY A 335 25.47 16.00 -24.20
N TYR A 336 24.23 15.84 -23.73
CA TYR A 336 23.15 16.78 -24.03
C TYR A 336 23.21 17.94 -23.03
N ALA A 337 23.72 19.09 -23.49
CA ALA A 337 23.58 20.38 -22.80
C ALA A 337 22.27 21.05 -23.22
#